data_AF-A0A8J6M4J9-F1
#
_entry.id   AF-A0A8J6M4J9-F1
#
_cell.length_a   1.000
_cell.length_b   1.000
_cell.length_c   1.000
_cell.angle_alpha   90.00
_cell.angle_beta   90.00
_cell.angle_gamma   90.00
#
_symmetry.space_group_name_H-M   'P 1'
#
loop_
_entity.id
_entity.type
_entity.pdbx_description
1 polymer ?
#
loop_
_entity_poly.entity_id
_entity_poly.type
_entity_poly.pdbx_seq_one_letter_code
_entity_poly.pdbx_strand_id
1 'polypeptide(L)'
;MQQLLAYGMMALVIAALCLVYFWKNRSTHAMGDRFGLLFLEARDYAAGREDLLPRVMTDASGLRRLLPMEEQPEAVRNAFLLGGSGEMARYDAQLDETLRALFQSIGQSAHLKKHYFDYYNSLFLLHKLFLQVCADPAAPLSDGAWKDLALYLGDRTRLSGLVAQRLSFGARRAFAGPAQERPVSLRKEGMG
;
A
#
# COMPACT_ATOMS: atom_id res chain seq x y z
N MET A 1 49.66 -15.54 -6.22
CA MET A 1 49.51 -14.33 -5.37
C MET A 1 48.90 -13.14 -6.10
N GLN A 2 49.41 -12.74 -7.27
CA GLN A 2 48.89 -11.57 -8.01
C GLN A 2 47.40 -11.68 -8.41
N GLN A 3 46.92 -12.87 -8.80
CA GLN A 3 45.50 -13.07 -9.14
C GLN A 3 44.56 -12.90 -7.93
N LEU A 4 44.94 -13.40 -6.74
CA LEU A 4 44.18 -13.23 -5.50
C LEU A 4 44.08 -11.77 -5.07
N LEU A 5 45.17 -11.00 -5.23
CA LEU A 5 45.19 -9.55 -4.99
C LEU A 5 44.29 -8.80 -5.99
N ALA A 6 44.31 -9.19 -7.27
CA ALA A 6 43.45 -8.60 -8.29
C ALA A 6 41.96 -8.87 -8.02
N TYR A 7 41.58 -10.11 -7.67
CA TYR A 7 40.20 -10.44 -7.29
C TYR A 7 39.75 -9.72 -6.00
N GLY A 8 40.64 -9.61 -5.01
CA GLY A 8 40.36 -8.85 -3.77
C GLY A 8 40.12 -7.37 -4.03
N MET A 9 40.94 -6.73 -4.88
CA MET A 9 40.75 -5.35 -5.31
C MET A 9 39.47 -5.15 -6.10
N MET A 10 39.14 -6.08 -7.00
CA MET A 10 37.89 -6.02 -7.77
C MET A 10 36.66 -6.14 -6.86
N ALA A 11 36.69 -7.03 -5.86
CA ALA A 11 35.64 -7.15 -4.87
C ALA A 11 35.46 -5.86 -4.03
N LEU A 12 36.56 -5.22 -3.64
CA LEU A 12 36.53 -3.92 -2.94
C LEU A 12 35.92 -2.81 -3.79
N VAL A 13 36.28 -2.73 -5.07
CA VAL A 13 35.71 -1.73 -5.99
C VAL A 13 34.21 -1.96 -6.18
N ILE A 14 33.78 -3.22 -6.38
CA ILE A 14 32.35 -3.56 -6.47
C ILE A 14 31.63 -3.18 -5.18
N ALA A 15 32.18 -3.54 -4.01
CA ALA A 15 31.60 -3.21 -2.71
C ALA A 15 31.46 -1.69 -2.51
N ALA A 16 32.48 -0.91 -2.88
CA ALA A 16 32.46 0.55 -2.80
C ALA A 16 31.42 1.16 -3.73
N LEU A 17 31.33 0.69 -4.98
CA LEU A 17 30.31 1.14 -5.94
C LEU A 17 28.89 0.81 -5.45
N CYS A 18 28.68 -0.39 -4.91
CA CYS A 18 27.42 -0.78 -4.29
C CYS A 18 27.07 0.12 -3.11
N LEU A 19 28.04 0.48 -2.27
CA LEU A 19 27.83 1.35 -1.11
C LEU A 19 27.44 2.77 -1.54
N VAL A 20 28.14 3.34 -2.53
CA VAL A 20 27.83 4.67 -3.08
C VAL A 20 26.43 4.67 -3.72
N TYR A 21 26.09 3.63 -4.48
CA TYR A 21 24.75 3.48 -5.05
C TYR A 21 23.67 3.38 -3.97
N PHE A 22 23.92 2.60 -2.91
CA PHE A 22 23.02 2.46 -1.78
C PHE A 22 22.79 3.79 -1.05
N TRP A 23 23.86 4.54 -0.77
CA TRP A 23 23.76 5.84 -0.11
C TRP A 23 23.01 6.85 -0.95
N LYS A 24 23.27 6.88 -2.26
CA LYS A 24 22.57 7.76 -3.21
C LYS A 24 21.06 7.50 -3.23
N ASN A 25 20.65 6.25 -3.13
CA ASN A 25 19.23 5.86 -3.24
C ASN A 25 18.55 5.63 -1.89
N ARG A 26 19.25 5.83 -0.77
CA ARG A 26 18.73 5.58 0.59
C ARG A 26 17.43 6.34 0.86
N SER A 27 17.33 7.58 0.40
CA SER A 27 16.13 8.40 0.54
C SER A 27 14.93 7.78 -0.20
N THR A 28 15.12 7.35 -1.45
CA THR A 28 14.10 6.66 -2.25
C THR A 28 13.64 5.35 -1.62
N HIS A 29 14.58 4.56 -1.09
CA HIS A 29 14.22 3.35 -0.35
C HIS A 29 13.40 3.67 0.90
N ALA A 30 13.80 4.67 1.68
CA ALA A 30 13.08 5.06 2.90
C ALA A 30 11.67 5.61 2.61
N MET A 31 11.51 6.41 1.54
CA MET A 31 10.19 6.90 1.12
C MET A 31 9.31 5.76 0.59
N GLY A 32 9.89 4.84 -0.17
CA GLY A 32 9.18 3.63 -0.63
C GLY A 32 8.72 2.76 0.53
N ASP A 33 9.57 2.55 1.54
CA ASP A 33 9.22 1.81 2.75
C ASP A 33 8.09 2.49 3.52
N ARG A 34 8.17 3.81 3.70
CA ARG A 34 7.12 4.60 4.36
C ARG A 34 5.79 4.47 3.63
N PHE A 35 5.79 4.61 2.30
CA PHE A 35 4.57 4.46 1.51
C PHE A 35 3.97 3.06 1.66
N GLY A 36 4.79 2.01 1.49
CA GLY A 36 4.33 0.63 1.57
C GLY A 36 3.72 0.28 2.93
N LEU A 37 4.36 0.72 4.02
CA LEU A 37 3.84 0.51 5.38
C LEU A 37 2.55 1.29 5.63
N LEU A 38 2.50 2.56 5.22
CA LEU A 38 1.33 3.41 5.36
C LEU A 38 0.13 2.87 4.57
N PHE A 39 0.37 2.34 3.37
CA PHE A 39 -0.67 1.78 2.52
C PHE A 39 -1.33 0.56 3.17
N LEU A 40 -0.52 -0.34 3.73
CA LEU A 40 -1.02 -1.51 4.45
C LEU A 40 -1.76 -1.11 5.73
N GLU A 41 -1.27 -0.10 6.43
CA GLU A 41 -1.95 0.44 7.62
C GLU A 41 -3.31 1.06 7.27
N ALA A 42 -3.41 1.83 6.19
CA ALA A 42 -4.67 2.38 5.71
C ALA A 42 -5.66 1.26 5.33
N ARG A 43 -5.20 0.23 4.63
CA ARG A 43 -6.03 -0.93 4.28
C ARG A 43 -6.49 -1.68 5.53
N ASP A 44 -5.58 -1.96 6.45
CA ASP A 44 -5.89 -2.68 7.69
C ASP A 44 -6.79 -1.86 8.63
N TYR A 45 -6.74 -0.52 8.56
CA TYR A 45 -7.70 0.35 9.26
C TYR A 45 -9.12 0.16 8.70
N ALA A 46 -9.29 0.11 7.37
CA ALA A 46 -10.61 -0.07 6.76
C ALA A 46 -11.14 -1.51 6.92
N ALA A 47 -10.33 -2.49 6.54
CA ALA A 47 -10.77 -3.88 6.34
C ALA A 47 -10.30 -4.85 7.42
N GLY A 48 -9.58 -4.36 8.45
CA GLY A 48 -8.98 -5.22 9.45
C GLY A 48 -7.93 -6.16 8.85
N ARG A 49 -7.76 -7.34 9.45
CA ARG A 49 -6.85 -8.39 8.93
C ARG A 49 -7.56 -9.49 8.15
N GLU A 50 -8.86 -9.36 8.00
CA GLU A 50 -9.71 -10.35 7.34
C GLU A 50 -9.82 -10.05 5.85
N ASP A 51 -10.17 -11.09 5.10
CA ASP A 51 -10.49 -10.98 3.69
C ASP A 51 -11.98 -10.67 3.55
N LEU A 52 -12.27 -9.48 3.03
CA LEU A 52 -13.62 -8.99 2.87
C LEU A 52 -14.03 -9.07 1.40
N LEU A 53 -15.10 -9.81 1.12
CA LEU A 53 -15.66 -9.96 -0.21
C LEU A 53 -17.04 -9.29 -0.27
N PRO A 54 -17.13 -8.10 -0.89
CA PRO A 54 -18.42 -7.46 -1.13
C PRO A 54 -19.32 -8.31 -2.02
N ARG A 55 -20.62 -8.30 -1.74
CA ARG A 55 -21.63 -8.92 -2.61
C ARG A 55 -21.93 -8.00 -3.79
N VAL A 56 -22.03 -8.59 -4.97
CA VAL A 56 -22.29 -7.87 -6.21
C VAL A 56 -23.39 -8.53 -7.02
N MET A 57 -24.09 -7.73 -7.80
CA MET A 57 -24.93 -8.17 -8.91
C MET A 57 -24.27 -7.79 -10.23
N THR A 58 -24.47 -8.59 -11.27
CA THR A 58 -24.09 -8.24 -12.64
C THR A 58 -25.34 -7.76 -13.35
N ASP A 59 -25.31 -6.54 -13.87
CA ASP A 59 -26.44 -5.99 -14.62
C ASP A 59 -26.46 -6.52 -16.07
N ALA A 60 -27.54 -6.21 -16.80
CA ALA A 60 -27.71 -6.65 -18.18
C ALA A 60 -26.64 -6.13 -19.16
N SER A 61 -25.87 -5.10 -18.77
CA SER A 61 -24.75 -4.57 -19.56
C SER A 61 -23.43 -5.30 -19.29
N GLY A 62 -23.42 -6.27 -18.37
CA GLY A 62 -22.23 -7.02 -17.95
C GLY A 62 -21.37 -6.27 -16.93
N LEU A 63 -21.82 -5.11 -16.45
CA LEU A 63 -21.16 -4.36 -15.38
C LEU A 63 -21.57 -4.91 -14.02
N ARG A 64 -20.64 -4.85 -13.06
CA ARG A 64 -20.91 -5.28 -11.68
C ARG A 64 -21.35 -4.08 -10.86
N ARG A 65 -22.33 -4.26 -9.99
CA ARG A 65 -22.76 -3.28 -9.00
C ARG A 65 -22.72 -3.94 -7.64
N LEU A 66 -22.31 -3.19 -6.62
CA LEU A 66 -22.47 -3.67 -5.25
C LEU A 66 -23.96 -3.88 -4.98
N LEU A 67 -24.30 -4.95 -4.25
CA LEU A 67 -25.62 -5.01 -3.64
C LEU A 67 -25.79 -3.83 -2.67
N PRO A 68 -27.03 -3.38 -2.41
CA PRO A 68 -27.32 -2.36 -1.41
C PRO A 68 -26.60 -2.64 -0.10
N MET A 69 -26.17 -1.59 0.61
CA MET A 69 -25.33 -1.74 1.80
C MET A 69 -26.02 -2.59 2.86
N GLU A 70 -27.34 -2.54 2.97
CA GLU A 70 -28.16 -3.34 3.89
C GLU A 70 -28.02 -4.86 3.65
N GLU A 71 -27.75 -5.26 2.40
CA GLU A 71 -27.57 -6.66 2.00
C GLU A 71 -26.12 -7.14 2.11
N GLN A 72 -25.18 -6.22 2.37
CA GLN A 72 -23.77 -6.54 2.56
C GLN A 72 -23.53 -7.19 3.93
N PRO A 73 -22.53 -8.09 4.05
CA PRO A 73 -22.03 -8.55 5.34
C PRO A 73 -21.62 -7.36 6.24
N GLU A 74 -21.81 -7.49 7.54
CA GLU A 74 -21.52 -6.40 8.49
C GLU A 74 -20.08 -5.90 8.41
N ALA A 75 -19.10 -6.81 8.32
CA ALA A 75 -17.69 -6.45 8.18
C ALA A 75 -17.41 -5.63 6.91
N VAL A 76 -18.10 -5.93 5.80
CA VAL A 76 -17.98 -5.18 4.55
C VAL A 76 -18.60 -3.79 4.70
N ARG A 77 -19.78 -3.68 5.31
CA ARG A 77 -20.41 -2.38 5.60
C ARG A 77 -19.50 -1.50 6.45
N ASN A 78 -18.95 -2.06 7.53
CA ASN A 78 -18.04 -1.36 8.42
C ASN A 78 -16.79 -0.88 7.68
N ALA A 79 -16.24 -1.69 6.76
CA ALA A 79 -15.11 -1.27 5.93
C ALA A 79 -15.45 -0.07 5.03
N PHE A 80 -16.62 -0.07 4.38
CA PHE A 80 -17.06 1.08 3.58
C PHE A 80 -17.31 2.33 4.44
N LEU A 81 -17.90 2.17 5.63
CA LEU A 81 -18.09 3.28 6.59
C LEU A 81 -16.75 3.88 7.04
N LEU A 82 -15.78 3.03 7.39
CA LEU A 82 -14.43 3.46 7.75
C LEU A 82 -13.70 4.08 6.56
N GLY A 83 -13.94 3.57 5.35
CA GLY A 83 -13.42 4.16 4.11
C GLY A 83 -13.90 5.59 3.86
N GLY A 84 -15.13 5.91 4.26
CA GLY A 84 -15.68 7.28 4.22
C GLY A 84 -15.31 8.17 5.43
N SER A 85 -14.51 7.67 6.37
CA SER A 85 -14.21 8.39 7.62
C SER A 85 -13.16 9.49 7.44
N GLY A 86 -13.16 10.45 8.36
CA GLY A 86 -12.14 11.51 8.41
C GLY A 86 -10.73 10.96 8.65
N GLU A 87 -10.57 9.85 9.37
CA GLU A 87 -9.26 9.24 9.57
C GLU A 87 -8.75 8.58 8.27
N MET A 88 -9.64 7.98 7.47
CA MET A 88 -9.27 7.49 6.15
C MET A 88 -8.82 8.62 5.22
N ALA A 89 -9.48 9.78 5.26
CA ALA A 89 -9.04 10.95 4.50
C ALA A 89 -7.63 11.43 4.91
N ARG A 90 -7.25 11.25 6.19
CA ARG A 90 -5.88 11.53 6.65
C ARG A 90 -4.87 10.52 6.11
N TYR A 91 -5.22 9.23 6.07
CA TYR A 91 -4.37 8.23 5.42
C TYR A 91 -4.17 8.53 3.93
N ASP A 92 -5.23 8.88 3.23
CA ASP A 92 -5.19 9.23 1.80
C ASP A 92 -4.26 10.42 1.53
N ALA A 93 -4.38 11.48 2.34
CA ALA A 93 -3.51 12.66 2.23
C ALA A 93 -2.03 12.32 2.51
N GLN A 94 -1.74 11.50 3.52
CA GLN A 94 -0.38 11.06 3.84
C GLN A 94 0.20 10.15 2.75
N LEU A 95 -0.63 9.30 2.13
CA LEU A 95 -0.23 8.44 1.01
C LEU A 95 0.13 9.29 -0.21
N ASP A 96 -0.68 10.28 -0.55
CA ASP A 96 -0.40 11.22 -1.63
C ASP A 96 0.89 12.00 -1.38
N GLU A 97 1.06 12.56 -0.18
CA GLU A 97 2.27 13.28 0.22
C GLU A 97 3.51 12.39 0.10
N THR A 98 3.44 11.17 0.62
CA THR A 98 4.57 10.22 0.60
C THR A 98 4.89 9.77 -0.83
N LEU A 99 3.89 9.56 -1.68
CA LEU A 99 4.08 9.20 -3.08
C LEU A 99 4.72 10.35 -3.88
N ARG A 100 4.33 11.60 -3.62
CA ARG A 100 4.97 12.80 -4.19
C ARG A 100 6.41 12.94 -3.72
N ALA A 101 6.68 12.74 -2.44
CA ALA A 101 8.02 12.77 -1.89
C ALA A 101 8.92 11.68 -2.50
N LEU A 102 8.38 10.47 -2.71
CA LEU A 102 9.06 9.39 -3.42
C LEU A 102 9.38 9.77 -4.87
N PHE A 103 8.44 10.37 -5.59
CA PHE A 103 8.69 10.85 -6.95
C PHE A 103 9.81 11.87 -7.00
N GLN A 104 9.81 12.83 -6.06
CA GLN A 104 10.86 13.84 -5.94
C GLN A 104 12.23 13.22 -5.60
N SER A 105 12.28 12.22 -4.69
CA SER A 105 13.54 11.57 -4.30
C SER A 105 14.15 10.74 -5.44
N ILE A 106 13.34 10.25 -6.37
CA ILE A 106 13.78 9.52 -7.56
C ILE A 106 14.53 10.44 -8.56
N GLY A 107 14.15 11.72 -8.61
CA GLY A 107 14.70 12.68 -9.56
C GLY A 107 14.49 12.24 -11.01
N GLN A 108 15.56 12.25 -11.81
CA GLN A 108 15.51 11.96 -13.26
C GLN A 108 15.74 10.48 -13.62
N SER A 109 15.83 9.58 -12.63
CA SER A 109 16.12 8.18 -12.88
C SER A 109 14.91 7.41 -13.41
N ALA A 110 14.87 7.16 -14.72
CA ALA A 110 13.83 6.36 -15.35
C ALA A 110 13.74 4.92 -14.78
N HIS A 111 14.89 4.33 -14.43
CA HIS A 111 14.94 3.01 -13.81
C HIS A 111 14.24 3.01 -12.44
N LEU A 112 14.57 3.98 -11.57
CA LEU A 112 13.96 4.06 -10.24
C LEU A 112 12.48 4.46 -10.31
N LYS A 113 12.09 5.30 -11.28
CA LYS A 113 10.68 5.61 -11.54
C LYS A 113 9.88 4.34 -11.81
N LYS A 114 10.34 3.52 -12.76
CA LYS A 114 9.68 2.24 -13.09
C LYS A 114 9.70 1.26 -11.92
N HIS A 115 10.81 1.20 -11.18
CA HIS A 115 10.99 0.24 -10.10
C HIS A 115 10.19 0.57 -8.84
N TYR A 116 10.07 1.87 -8.51
CA TYR A 116 9.46 2.35 -7.27
C TYR A 116 8.17 3.13 -7.50
N PHE A 117 8.23 4.23 -8.25
CA PHE A 117 7.09 5.13 -8.36
C PHE A 117 5.91 4.47 -9.10
N ASP A 118 6.13 3.94 -10.30
CA ASP A 118 5.05 3.31 -11.09
C ASP A 118 4.43 2.14 -10.33
N TYR A 119 5.25 1.42 -9.55
CA TYR A 119 4.83 0.32 -8.70
C TYR A 119 3.95 0.78 -7.53
N TYR A 120 4.39 1.76 -6.74
CA TYR A 120 3.60 2.25 -5.61
C TYR A 120 2.40 3.08 -6.04
N ASN A 121 2.48 3.74 -7.19
CA ASN A 121 1.36 4.44 -7.80
C ASN A 121 0.24 3.47 -8.19
N SER A 122 0.54 2.26 -8.71
CA SER A 122 -0.51 1.29 -8.99
C SER A 122 -1.23 0.83 -7.73
N LEU A 123 -0.52 0.64 -6.62
CA LEU A 123 -1.13 0.39 -5.31
C LEU A 123 -1.97 1.57 -4.82
N PHE A 124 -1.47 2.79 -5.00
CA PHE A 124 -2.22 4.00 -4.67
C PHE A 124 -3.54 4.10 -5.45
N LEU A 125 -3.54 3.71 -6.73
CA LEU A 125 -4.75 3.65 -7.53
C LEU A 125 -5.76 2.63 -7.00
N LEU A 126 -5.31 1.48 -6.46
CA LEU A 126 -6.20 0.54 -5.76
C LEU A 126 -6.87 1.20 -4.55
N HIS A 127 -6.10 1.94 -3.75
CA HIS A 127 -6.64 2.69 -2.60
C HIS A 127 -7.65 3.75 -3.05
N LYS A 128 -7.33 4.52 -4.10
CA LYS A 128 -8.24 5.53 -4.66
C LYS A 128 -9.53 4.93 -5.20
N LEU A 129 -9.45 3.78 -5.87
CA LEU A 129 -10.63 3.05 -6.32
C LEU A 129 -11.51 2.65 -5.13
N PHE A 130 -10.92 2.13 -4.06
CA PHE A 130 -11.67 1.81 -2.84
C PHE A 130 -12.38 3.05 -2.27
N LEU A 131 -11.69 4.19 -2.15
CA LEU A 131 -12.32 5.44 -1.68
C LEU A 131 -13.43 5.93 -2.60
N GLN A 132 -13.25 5.82 -3.91
CA GLN A 132 -14.28 6.16 -4.89
C GLN A 132 -15.53 5.29 -4.69
N VAL A 133 -15.36 3.99 -4.46
CA VAL A 133 -16.47 3.07 -4.17
C VAL A 133 -17.12 3.37 -2.83
N CYS A 134 -16.36 3.81 -1.82
CA CYS A 134 -16.93 4.27 -0.55
C CYS A 134 -17.80 5.52 -0.71
N ALA A 135 -17.39 6.44 -1.59
CA ALA A 135 -18.10 7.70 -1.85
C ALA A 135 -19.36 7.50 -2.69
N ASP A 136 -19.33 6.58 -3.67
CA ASP A 136 -20.48 6.22 -4.49
C ASP A 136 -20.58 4.69 -4.69
N PRO A 137 -21.15 3.96 -3.71
CA PRO A 137 -21.27 2.51 -3.79
C PRO A 137 -22.21 2.00 -4.88
N ALA A 138 -23.10 2.85 -5.38
CA ALA A 138 -24.09 2.50 -6.40
C ALA A 138 -23.51 2.56 -7.83
N ALA A 139 -22.32 3.17 -7.99
CA ALA A 139 -21.64 3.28 -9.26
C ALA A 139 -21.32 1.88 -9.84
N PRO A 140 -21.55 1.66 -11.15
CA PRO A 140 -21.18 0.42 -11.79
C PRO A 140 -19.66 0.30 -11.91
N LEU A 141 -19.16 -0.91 -11.68
CA LEU A 141 -17.75 -1.29 -11.77
C LEU A 141 -17.53 -2.14 -13.02
N SER A 142 -16.47 -1.82 -13.77
CA SER A 142 -15.95 -2.72 -14.78
C SER A 142 -15.39 -3.99 -14.12
N ASP A 143 -15.22 -5.07 -14.89
CA ASP A 143 -14.62 -6.31 -14.36
C ASP A 143 -13.19 -6.09 -13.83
N GLY A 144 -12.43 -5.16 -14.44
CA GLY A 144 -11.12 -4.76 -13.96
C GLY A 144 -11.18 -4.05 -12.60
N ALA A 145 -12.05 -3.04 -12.48
CA ALA A 145 -12.25 -2.33 -11.22
C ALA A 145 -12.75 -3.26 -10.10
N TRP A 146 -13.60 -4.23 -10.44
CA TRP A 146 -14.01 -5.25 -9.47
C TRP A 146 -12.84 -6.11 -9.00
N LYS A 147 -11.97 -6.59 -9.91
CA LYS A 147 -10.77 -7.36 -9.55
C LYS A 147 -9.84 -6.58 -8.64
N ASP A 148 -9.68 -5.29 -8.92
CA ASP A 148 -8.85 -4.38 -8.14
C ASP A 148 -9.44 -4.14 -6.73
N LEU A 149 -10.75 -3.93 -6.63
CA LEU A 149 -11.45 -3.82 -5.35
C LEU A 149 -11.38 -5.13 -4.55
N ALA A 150 -11.58 -6.27 -5.22
CA ALA A 150 -11.48 -7.60 -4.61
C ALA A 150 -10.04 -7.91 -4.15
N LEU A 151 -9.01 -7.41 -4.85
CA LEU A 151 -7.63 -7.49 -4.39
C LEU A 151 -7.40 -6.62 -3.14
N TYR A 152 -7.93 -5.40 -3.13
CA TYR A 152 -7.74 -4.46 -2.02
C TYR A 152 -8.41 -4.95 -0.72
N LEU A 153 -9.66 -5.41 -0.81
CA LEU A 153 -10.45 -5.85 0.34
C LEU A 153 -10.34 -7.36 0.62
N GLY A 154 -10.23 -8.20 -0.40
CA GLY A 154 -10.45 -9.64 -0.29
C GLY A 154 -9.22 -10.52 -0.35
N ASP A 155 -8.01 -9.98 -0.52
CA ASP A 155 -6.77 -10.79 -0.52
C ASP A 155 -5.61 -10.03 0.13
N ARG A 156 -5.65 -9.94 1.46
CA ARG A 156 -4.62 -9.25 2.23
C ARG A 156 -3.24 -9.90 2.06
N THR A 157 -3.19 -11.22 1.99
CA THR A 157 -1.94 -11.98 1.86
C THR A 157 -1.23 -11.63 0.56
N ARG A 158 -1.96 -11.58 -0.56
CA ARG A 158 -1.38 -11.14 -1.83
C ARG A 158 -1.01 -9.68 -1.81
N LEU A 159 -1.84 -8.80 -1.25
CA LEU A 159 -1.56 -7.36 -1.17
C LEU A 159 -0.29 -7.06 -0.38
N SER A 160 -0.14 -7.67 0.79
CA SER A 160 1.07 -7.58 1.61
C SER A 160 2.28 -8.21 0.92
N GLY A 161 2.10 -9.33 0.22
CA GLY A 161 3.14 -9.96 -0.60
C GLY A 161 3.62 -9.03 -1.72
N LEU A 162 2.71 -8.32 -2.38
CA LEU A 162 3.03 -7.29 -3.38
C LEU A 162 3.86 -6.19 -2.72
N VAL A 163 3.34 -5.51 -1.69
CA VAL A 163 4.07 -4.43 -1.00
C VAL A 163 5.45 -4.89 -0.54
N ALA A 164 5.55 -6.08 0.06
CA ALA A 164 6.81 -6.62 0.55
C ALA A 164 7.89 -6.78 -0.53
N GLN A 165 7.53 -6.97 -1.81
CA GLN A 165 8.51 -7.09 -2.91
C GLN A 165 9.44 -5.89 -3.00
N ARG A 166 8.96 -4.69 -2.63
CA ARG A 166 9.72 -3.44 -2.72
C ARG A 166 10.16 -2.86 -1.39
N LEU A 167 9.68 -3.42 -0.28
CA LEU A 167 10.14 -3.07 1.06
C LEU A 167 11.59 -3.51 1.29
N SER A 168 12.37 -2.66 1.96
CA SER A 168 13.67 -3.02 2.51
C SER A 168 13.53 -4.10 3.59
N PHE A 169 14.63 -4.79 3.89
CA PHE A 169 14.64 -5.83 4.94
C PHE A 169 14.18 -5.30 6.31
N GLY A 170 14.56 -4.06 6.65
CA GLY A 170 14.12 -3.41 7.89
C GLY A 170 12.62 -3.19 7.93
N ALA A 171 12.04 -2.67 6.84
CA ALA A 171 10.60 -2.45 6.73
C ALA A 171 9.81 -3.77 6.70
N ARG A 172 10.32 -4.82 6.05
CA ARG A 172 9.75 -6.17 6.10
C ARG A 172 9.71 -6.73 7.53
N ARG A 173 10.75 -6.49 8.33
CA ARG A 173 10.78 -6.88 9.75
C ARG A 173 9.80 -6.08 10.60
N ALA A 174 9.70 -4.77 10.38
CA ALA A 174 8.70 -3.93 11.06
C ALA A 174 7.27 -4.39 10.74
N PHE A 175 7.05 -4.86 9.52
CA PHE A 175 5.79 -5.45 9.08
C PHE A 175 5.53 -6.86 9.65
N ALA A 176 6.55 -7.71 9.71
CA ALA A 176 6.45 -9.10 10.19
C ALA A 176 6.58 -9.24 11.73
N GLY A 177 6.82 -8.15 12.44
CA GLY A 177 6.91 -8.13 13.90
C GLY A 177 5.61 -8.62 14.55
N PRO A 178 5.68 -9.23 15.75
CA PRO A 178 4.51 -9.79 16.41
C PRO A 178 3.46 -8.70 16.61
N ALA A 179 2.20 -9.07 16.46
CA ALA A 179 1.05 -8.24 16.79
C ALA A 179 1.05 -7.96 18.30
N GLN A 180 1.86 -7.02 18.74
CA GLN A 180 1.93 -6.61 20.13
C GLN A 180 1.86 -5.09 20.17
N GLU A 181 0.67 -4.64 20.57
CA GLU A 181 0.40 -3.32 21.16
C GLU A 181 0.79 -2.12 20.29
N ARG A 182 -0.05 -1.84 19.29
CA ARG A 182 -0.33 -0.43 19.00
C ARG A 182 -1.26 0.06 20.11
N PRO A 183 -0.87 1.03 20.96
CA PRO A 183 -1.80 1.59 21.91
C PRO A 183 -2.89 2.29 21.11
N VAL A 184 -4.10 1.74 21.15
CA VAL A 184 -5.32 2.48 20.86
C VAL A 184 -5.38 3.58 21.92
N SER A 185 -4.82 4.74 21.60
CA SER A 185 -5.14 5.96 22.33
C SER A 185 -6.56 6.36 21.95
N LEU A 186 -7.53 5.64 22.54
CA LEU A 186 -8.85 6.18 22.79
C LEU A 186 -8.63 7.39 23.71
N ARG A 187 -8.43 8.55 23.09
CA ARG A 187 -8.57 9.83 23.74
C ARG A 187 -10.03 9.87 24.19
N LYS A 188 -10.27 9.54 25.46
CA LYS A 188 -11.50 9.90 26.16
C LYS A 188 -11.68 11.40 25.94
N GLU A 189 -12.60 11.76 25.07
CA GLU A 189 -13.18 13.09 25.10
C GLU A 189 -13.80 13.25 26.48
N GLY A 190 -13.39 14.34 27.13
CA GLY A 190 -13.71 14.61 28.52
C GLY A 190 -15.20 14.73 28.73
N MET A 191 -15.63 14.27 29.90
CA MET A 191 -16.80 14.78 30.58
C MET A 191 -16.70 16.31 30.67
N GLY A 192 -17.77 16.96 30.23
CA GLY A 192 -18.16 18.33 30.54
C GLY A 192 -19.67 18.37 30.58
#